data_AF-A0A385SNC4-F1
#
_entry.id   AF-A0A385SNC4-F1
#
_cell.length_a   1.000
_cell.length_b   1.000
_cell.length_c   1.000
_cell.angle_alpha   90.00
_cell.angle_beta   90.00
_cell.angle_gamma   90.00
#
_symmetry.space_group_name_H-M   'P 1'
#
loop_
_entity.id
_entity.type
_entity.pdbx_description
1 polymer ?
#
loop_
_entity_poly.entity_id
_entity_poly.type
_entity_poly.pdbx_seq_one_letter_code
_entity_poly.pdbx_strand_id
1 'polypeptide(L)' 'MKKKECPSCAMKIDAKSKVCEVCNYEFPGQNKGLKWAAILLAVFLLLLYLWW' A
#
# COMPACT_ATOMS: atom_id res chain seq x y z
N MET A 1 20.03 -3.88 -5.13
CA MET A 1 18.83 -4.24 -4.33
C MET A 1 18.62 -3.17 -3.27
N LYS A 2 17.44 -2.55 -3.19
CA LYS A 2 17.15 -1.50 -2.19
C LYS A 2 16.78 -2.18 -0.86
N LYS A 3 17.55 -1.95 0.20
CA LYS A 3 17.26 -2.42 1.56
C LYS A 3 16.60 -1.28 2.34
N LYS A 4 15.61 -1.59 3.18
CA LYS A 4 14.99 -0.64 4.11
C LYS A 4 15.18 -1.14 5.54
N GLU A 5 15.26 -0.23 6.48
CA GLU A 5 15.29 -0.56 7.90
C GLU A 5 13.84 -0.71 8.39
N CYS A 6 13.56 -1.79 9.12
CA CYS A 6 12.26 -1.98 9.73
C CYS A 6 12.08 -0.93 10.85
N PRO A 7 10.98 -0.15 10.86
CA PRO A 7 10.77 0.90 11.85
C PRO A 7 10.57 0.36 13.28
N SER A 8 10.21 -0.92 13.42
CA SER A 8 9.94 -1.55 14.72
C SER A 8 11.16 -2.19 15.36
N CYS A 9 12.09 -2.75 14.57
CA CYS A 9 13.22 -3.52 15.10
C CYS A 9 14.59 -3.11 14.52
N ALA A 10 14.63 -2.07 13.68
CA ALA A 10 15.81 -1.57 12.98
C ALA A 10 16.56 -2.61 12.12
N MET A 11 15.97 -3.79 11.89
CA MET A 11 16.57 -4.82 11.03
C MET A 11 16.57 -4.36 9.57
N LYS A 12 17.68 -4.59 8.87
CA LYS A 12 17.78 -4.36 7.42
C LYS A 12 17.08 -5.49 6.67
N ILE A 13 15.94 -5.18 6.07
CA ILE A 13 15.16 -6.11 5.24
C ILE A 13 15.05 -5.59 3.81
N ASP A 14 14.60 -6.43 2.89
CA ASP A 14 14.37 -5.99 1.52
C ASP A 14 13.22 -4.97 1.45
N ALA A 15 13.37 -3.94 0.61
CA ALA A 15 12.34 -2.92 0.47
C ALA A 15 11.01 -3.51 -0.03
N LYS A 16 11.07 -4.63 -0.76
CA LYS A 16 9.92 -5.32 -1.33
C LYS A 16 9.20 -6.24 -0.32
N SER A 17 9.80 -6.52 0.84
CA SER A 17 9.20 -7.33 1.90
C SER A 17 7.94 -6.65 2.45
N LYS A 18 6.82 -7.37 2.41
CA LYS A 18 5.53 -6.95 3.00
C LYS A 18 5.51 -7.09 4.51
N VAL A 19 6.28 -8.04 5.04
CA VAL A 19 6.38 -8.33 6.48
C VAL A 19 7.85 -8.40 6.86
N CYS A 20 8.22 -7.91 8.05
CA CYS A 20 9.54 -8.11 8.60
C CYS A 20 9.66 -9.53 9.18
N GLU A 21 10.60 -10.34 8.69
CA GLU A 21 10.79 -11.73 9.17
C GLU A 21 11.27 -11.82 10.62
N VAL A 22 11.83 -10.74 11.19
CA VAL A 22 12.37 -10.73 12.56
C VAL A 22 11.31 -10.41 13.61
N CYS A 23 10.47 -9.40 13.35
CA CYS A 23 9.47 -8.93 14.32
C CYS A 23 8.02 -9.11 13.85
N ASN A 24 7.80 -9.69 12.67
CA ASN A 24 6.48 -9.82 12.03
C ASN A 24 5.75 -8.48 11.83
N TYR A 25 6.48 -7.36 11.76
CA TYR A 25 5.89 -6.07 11.45
C TYR A 25 5.36 -6.05 10.01
N GLU A 26 4.06 -5.86 9.84
CA GLU A 26 3.41 -5.78 8.53
C GLU A 26 3.51 -4.34 7.99
N PHE A 27 4.26 -4.18 6.90
CA PHE A 27 4.40 -2.89 6.26
C PHE A 27 3.10 -2.56 5.53
N PRO A 28 2.61 -1.30 5.62
CA PRO A 28 1.47 -0.86 4.82
C PRO A 28 1.85 -0.92 3.33
N GLY A 29 1.53 -2.04 2.71
CA GLY A 29 1.70 -2.25 1.29
C GLY A 29 0.57 -1.55 0.56
N GLN A 30 0.87 -0.46 -0.15
CA GLN A 30 -0.11 0.14 -1.05
C GLN A 30 -0.48 -0.90 -2.11
N ASN A 31 -1.60 -1.59 -1.90
CA ASN A 31 -2.10 -2.55 -2.86
C ASN A 31 -2.57 -1.76 -4.09
N LYS A 32 -1.84 -1.87 -5.21
CA LYS A 32 -2.15 -1.11 -6.43
C LYS A 32 -3.60 -1.32 -6.87
N GLY A 33 -4.14 -2.52 -6.64
CA GLY A 33 -5.55 -2.83 -6.89
C GLY A 33 -6.52 -1.99 -6.05
N LEU A 34 -6.25 -1.78 -4.76
CA LEU A 34 -7.09 -0.94 -3.90
C LEU A 34 -7.05 0.53 -4.35
N LYS A 35 -5.87 1.01 -4.76
CA LYS A 35 -5.71 2.37 -5.29
C LYS A 35 -6.49 2.57 -6.59
N TRP A 36 -6.46 1.61 -7.50
CA TRP A 36 -7.26 1.65 -8.73
C TRP A 36 -8.77 1.53 -8.46
N ALA A 37 -9.18 0.67 -7.53
CA ALA A 37 -10.58 0.55 -7.12
C ALA A 37 -11.12 1.87 -6.55
N ALA A 38 -10.35 2.54 -5.70
CA ALA A 38 -10.72 3.86 -5.16
C ALA A 38 -10.88 4.92 -6.25
N ILE A 39 -10.01 4.93 -7.26
CA ILE A 39 -10.11 5.86 -8.40
C ILE A 39 -11.35 5.56 -9.24
N LEU A 40 -11.60 4.29 -9.57
CA LEU A 40 -12.76 3.88 -10.37
C LEU A 40 -14.07 4.28 -9.68
N LEU A 41 -14.16 4.07 -8.37
CA LEU A 41 -15.33 4.42 -7.57
C LEU A 41 -15.53 5.95 -7.49
N ALA A 42 -14.44 6.72 -7.33
CA ALA A 42 -14.50 8.18 -7.36
C ALA A 42 -14.96 8.73 -8.71
N VAL A 43 -14.48 8.17 -9.83
CA VAL A 43 -14.91 8.55 -11.18
C VAL A 43 -16.38 8.19 -11.41
N PHE A 44 -16.82 7.02 -10.94
CA PHE A 44 -18.22 6.60 -11.06
C PHE A 44 -19.18 7.53 -10.30
N LEU A 45 -18.82 7.91 -9.06
CA LEU A 45 -19.58 8.89 -8.28
C LEU A 45 -19.62 10.27 -8.93
N LEU A 46 -18.49 10.73 -9.49
CA LEU A 46 -18.42 11.99 -10.24
C LEU A 46 -19.34 11.97 -11.47
N LEU A 47 -19.34 10.88 -12.23
CA LEU A 47 -20.21 10.70 -13.39
C LEU A 47 -21.68 10.70 -12.98
N LEU A 48 -22.05 9.99 -11.91
CA LEU A 48 -23.41 10.00 -11.35
C LEU A 48 -23.84 11.40 -10.91
N TYR A 49 -22.94 12.15 -10.26
CA TYR A 49 -23.22 13.51 -9.82
C TYR A 49 -23.38 14.49 -10.98
N LEU A 50 -22.59 14.34 -12.06
CA LEU A 50 -22.71 15.15 -13.27
C LEU A 50 -23.95 14.81 -14.10
N TRP A 51 -24.47 13.59 -13.97
CA TRP A 51 -25.66 13.14 -14.66
C TRP A 51 -26.96 13.57 -13.94
N TRP A 52 -26.88 13.90 -12.65
CA TRP A 52 -27.98 14.37 -11.83
C TRP A 52 -28.10 15.90 -11.88
#